data_AF-A0A8T6NIR2-F1
#
_entry.id   AF-A0A8T6NIR2-F1
#
_cell.length_a   1.000
_cell.length_b   1.000
_cell.length_c   1.000
_cell.angle_alpha   90.00
_cell.angle_beta   90.00
_cell.angle_gamma   90.00
#
_symmetry.space_group_name_H-M   'P 1'
#
loop_
_entity.id
_entity.type
_entity.pdbx_description
1 polymer ?
#
loop_
_entity_poly.entity_id
_entity_poly.type
_entity_poly.pdbx_seq_one_letter_code
_entity_poly.pdbx_strand_id
1 'polypeptide(L)' 'PLRMIETHQNIPPCWIDVGDKDQYNIQYGLRQLHTRMDELGIAHEWEEFPGTHSGIDHRLDLSLPWVASKIESAS' A
#
# COMPACT_ATOMS: atom_id res chain seq x y z
N PRO A 1 1.99 0.06 11.94
CA PRO A 1 0.89 0.55 11.07
C PRO A 1 -0.50 0.12 11.54
N LEU A 2 -0.81 -1.19 11.60
CA LEU A 2 -2.17 -1.70 11.86
C LEU A 2 -2.85 -1.14 13.13
N ARG A 3 -2.11 -1.00 14.23
CA ARG A 3 -2.67 -0.39 15.47
C ARG A 3 -2.71 1.14 15.44
N MET A 4 -1.86 1.77 14.62
CA MET A 4 -1.72 3.23 14.58
C MET A 4 -2.82 3.88 13.73
N ILE A 5 -3.32 3.20 12.70
CA ILE A 5 -4.40 3.72 11.84
C ILE A 5 -5.72 3.91 12.59
N GLU A 6 -5.88 3.33 13.78
CA GLU A 6 -7.03 3.57 14.64
C GLU A 6 -7.08 5.02 15.16
N THR A 7 -5.92 5.63 15.37
CA THR A 7 -5.80 6.98 15.96
C THR A 7 -5.18 8.01 15.01
N HIS A 8 -4.48 7.56 13.96
CA HIS A 8 -3.76 8.41 13.02
C HIS A 8 -4.26 8.17 11.59
N GLN A 9 -5.38 8.81 11.26
CA GLN A 9 -6.10 8.62 9.98
C GLN A 9 -5.87 9.76 8.98
N ASN A 10 -5.41 10.93 9.44
CA ASN A 10 -5.03 12.02 8.55
C ASN A 10 -3.64 11.74 7.96
N ILE A 11 -3.60 10.87 6.96
CA ILE A 11 -2.40 10.50 6.21
C ILE A 11 -2.57 10.92 4.74
N PRO A 12 -1.47 11.28 4.06
CA PRO A 12 -1.53 11.47 2.61
C PRO A 12 -1.97 10.17 1.91
N PRO A 13 -2.57 10.25 0.72
CA PRO A 13 -2.86 9.06 -0.09
C PRO A 13 -1.61 8.19 -0.22
N CYS A 14 -1.76 6.87 -0.03
CA CYS A 14 -0.64 5.94 -0.11
C CYS A 14 -0.88 4.80 -1.11
N TRP A 15 0.22 4.30 -1.66
CA TRP A 15 0.27 3.10 -2.49
C TRP A 15 0.83 1.96 -1.64
N ILE A 16 0.13 0.83 -1.60
CA ILE A 16 0.54 -0.35 -0.86
C ILE A 16 0.49 -1.56 -1.80
N ASP A 17 1.64 -2.16 -2.09
CA ASP A 17 1.69 -3.43 -2.81
C ASP A 17 2.63 -4.45 -2.18
N VAL A 18 2.34 -5.73 -2.43
CA VAL A 18 3.09 -6.86 -1.84
C VAL A 18 3.02 -8.11 -2.71
N GLY A 19 4.12 -8.87 -2.72
CA GLY A 19 4.16 -10.18 -3.36
C GLY A 19 3.37 -11.23 -2.57
N ASP A 20 2.60 -12.07 -3.29
CA ASP A 20 1.78 -13.15 -2.71
C ASP A 20 2.62 -14.20 -1.95
N LYS A 21 3.89 -14.37 -2.34
CA LYS A 21 4.89 -15.27 -1.73
C LYS A 21 6.06 -14.50 -1.14
N ASP A 22 5.77 -13.35 -0.52
CA ASP A 22 6.76 -12.63 0.27
C ASP A 22 7.36 -13.57 1.34
N GLN A 23 8.69 -13.72 1.31
CA GLN A 23 9.45 -14.69 2.11
C GLN A 23 9.48 -14.31 3.61
N TYR A 24 9.16 -13.06 3.93
CA TYR A 24 9.07 -12.52 5.28
C TYR A 24 7.63 -12.50 5.81
N ASN A 25 6.67 -13.04 5.05
CA ASN A 25 5.27 -13.13 5.46
C ASN A 25 4.60 -11.75 5.68
N ILE A 26 5.11 -10.68 5.05
CA ILE A 26 4.60 -9.31 5.21
C ILE A 26 3.18 -9.15 4.62
N GLN A 27 2.84 -9.92 3.59
CA GLN A 27 1.53 -9.93 2.94
C GLN A 27 0.38 -10.16 3.93
N TYR A 28 0.56 -10.96 4.99
CA TYR A 28 -0.49 -11.18 5.97
C TYR A 28 -0.76 -9.97 6.86
N GLY A 29 0.29 -9.23 7.22
CA GLY A 29 0.16 -7.99 7.97
C GLY A 29 -0.45 -6.88 7.12
N LEU A 30 -0.06 -6.82 5.84
CA LEU A 30 -0.57 -5.85 4.89
C LEU A 30 -2.02 -6.11 4.48
N ARG A 31 -2.45 -7.37 4.30
CA ARG A 31 -3.87 -7.72 4.10
C ARG A 31 -4.75 -7.21 5.25
N GLN A 32 -4.33 -7.44 6.50
CA GLN A 32 -5.04 -6.92 7.67
C GLN A 32 -5.08 -5.39 7.69
N LEU A 33 -3.97 -4.74 7.32
CA LEU A 33 -3.90 -3.28 7.24
C LEU A 33 -4.86 -2.73 6.18
N HIS A 34 -4.80 -3.28 4.97
CA HIS A 34 -5.68 -2.91 3.85
C HIS A 34 -7.15 -3.05 4.24
N THR A 35 -7.56 -4.24 4.73
CA THR A 35 -8.94 -4.46 5.21
C THR A 35 -9.36 -3.43 6.26
N ARG A 36 -8.49 -3.13 7.22
CA ARG A 36 -8.82 -2.16 8.26
C ARG A 36 -8.86 -0.72 7.75
N MET A 37 -8.02 -0.36 6.77
CA MET A 37 -8.07 0.95 6.12
C MET A 37 -9.35 1.11 5.29
N ASP A 38 -9.81 0.06 4.60
CA ASP A 38 -11.10 0.04 3.90
C ASP A 38 -12.27 0.25 4.86
N GLU A 39 -12.29 -0.49 5.98
CA GLU A 39 -13.32 -0.35 7.03
C GLU A 39 -13.38 1.07 7.61
N LEU A 40 -12.23 1.73 7.72
CA LEU A 40 -12.12 3.10 8.24
C LEU A 40 -12.30 4.17 7.16
N GLY A 41 -12.49 3.79 5.89
CA GLY A 41 -12.66 4.71 4.76
C GLY A 41 -11.40 5.54 4.45
N ILE A 42 -10.20 5.02 4.79
CA ILE A 42 -8.93 5.69 4.53
C ILE A 42 -8.52 5.44 3.09
N ALA A 43 -8.37 6.50 2.29
CA ALA A 43 -7.99 6.38 0.89
C ALA A 43 -6.57 5.82 0.71
N HIS A 44 -6.45 4.72 -0.02
CA HIS A 44 -5.19 4.08 -0.38
C HIS A 44 -5.37 3.23 -1.63
N GLU A 45 -4.29 3.00 -2.38
CA GLU A 45 -4.26 1.95 -3.40
C GLU A 45 -3.67 0.68 -2.81
N TRP A 46 -4.24 -0.45 -3.22
CA TRP A 46 -3.83 -1.76 -2.77
C TRP A 46 -3.66 -2.70 -3.96
N GLU A 47 -2.52 -3.40 -4.02
CA GLU A 47 -2.33 -4.49 -4.96
C GLU A 47 -1.50 -5.64 -4.37
N GLU A 48 -2.03 -6.85 -4.42
CA GLU A 48 -1.24 -8.06 -4.19
C GLU A 48 -0.89 -8.69 -5.54
N PHE A 49 0.39 -9.01 -5.76
CA PHE A 49 0.88 -9.49 -7.06
C PHE A 49 1.62 -10.83 -6.95
N PRO A 50 1.65 -11.65 -8.03
CA PRO A 50 2.46 -12.87 -8.05
C PRO A 50 3.95 -12.54 -7.90
N GLY A 51 4.58 -12.88 -6.79
CA GLY A 51 5.95 -12.44 -6.53
C GLY A 51 6.47 -12.71 -5.14
N THR A 52 7.68 -12.21 -4.87
CA THR A 52 8.35 -12.32 -3.56
C THR A 52 8.62 -10.93 -3.00
N HIS A 53 9.37 -10.85 -1.89
CA HIS A 53 9.84 -9.58 -1.35
C HIS A 53 10.85 -8.85 -2.27
N SER A 54 11.50 -9.59 -3.17
CA SER A 54 12.62 -9.11 -3.97
C SER A 54 12.31 -9.13 -5.47
N GLY A 55 13.09 -8.37 -6.26
CA GLY A 55 12.93 -8.31 -7.72
C GLY A 55 11.69 -7.55 -8.16
N ILE A 56 11.29 -6.55 -7.38
CA ILE A 56 10.02 -5.82 -7.55
C ILE A 56 10.20 -4.48 -8.28
N ASP A 57 11.35 -4.21 -8.91
CA ASP A 57 11.63 -2.92 -9.56
C ASP A 57 10.57 -2.55 -10.61
N HIS A 58 10.03 -3.54 -11.32
CA HIS A 58 8.93 -3.37 -12.28
C HIS A 58 7.64 -2.82 -11.67
N ARG A 59 7.46 -2.90 -10.35
CA ARG A 59 6.32 -2.29 -9.63
C ARG A 59 6.47 -0.77 -9.51
N LEU A 60 7.70 -0.25 -9.61
CA LEU A 60 7.95 1.20 -9.59
C LEU A 60 7.36 1.91 -10.81
N ASP A 61 7.25 1.21 -11.94
CA ASP A 61 6.59 1.71 -13.15
C ASP A 61 5.08 1.95 -12.92
N LEU A 62 4.50 1.40 -11.84
CA LEU A 62 3.11 1.62 -11.44
C LEU A 62 3.02 2.67 -10.32
N SER A 63 3.81 2.51 -9.26
CA SER A 63 3.69 3.33 -8.06
C SER A 63 4.23 4.75 -8.26
N LEU A 64 5.31 4.95 -9.01
CA LEU A 64 5.89 6.29 -9.21
C LEU A 64 4.96 7.21 -10.01
N PRO A 65 4.37 6.79 -11.16
CA PRO A 65 3.39 7.61 -11.86
C PRO A 65 2.15 7.91 -11.01
N TRP A 66 1.68 6.93 -10.23
CA TRP A 66 0.56 7.16 -9.32
C TRP A 66 0.88 8.22 -8.28
N VAL A 67 2.04 8.12 -7.60
CA VAL A 67 2.48 9.11 -6.61
C VAL A 67 2.62 10.50 -7.24
N ALA A 68 3.24 10.59 -8.42
CA ALA A 68 3.38 11.85 -9.15
C ALA A 68 2.01 12.50 -9.41
N SER A 69 1.02 11.72 -9.86
CA SER A 69 -0.34 12.21 -10.10
C SER A 69 -1.01 12.77 -8.85
N LYS A 70 -0.75 12.21 -7.66
CA LYS A 70 -1.31 12.68 -6.39
C LYS A 70 -0.66 13.98 -5.93
N ILE A 71 0.64 14.15 -6.18
CA ILE A 71 1.37 15.39 -5.85
C ILE A 71 0.92 16.53 -6.76
N GLU A 72 0.82 16.29 -8.07
CA GLU A 72 0.35 17.29 -9.03
C GLU A 72 -1.09 17.73 -8.73
N SER A 73 -1.97 16.79 -8.38
CA SER A 73 -3.36 17.10 -8.03
C SER A 73 -3.53 17.89 -6.72
N ALA A 74 -2.47 17.96 -5.90
CA ALA A 74 -2.47 18.71 -4.64
C ALA A 74 -1.91 20.15 -4.79
N SER A 75 -1.43 20.51 -5.99
CA SER A 75 -0.89 21.84 -6.34
C SER A 75 -1.96 22.71 -7.00
#